data_AF-A0A5N6YKN8-F1
#
_entry.id   AF-A0A5N6YKN8-F1
#
_cell.length_a   1.000
_cell.length_b   1.000
_cell.length_c   1.000
_cell.angle_alpha   90.00
_cell.angle_beta   90.00
_cell.angle_gamma   90.00
#
_symmetry.space_group_name_H-M   'P 1'
#
loop_
_entity.id
_entity.type
_entity.pdbx_description
1 polymer ?
#
loop_
_entity_poly.entity_id
_entity_poly.type
_entity_poly.pdbx_seq_one_letter_code
_entity_poly.pdbx_strand_id
1 'polypeptide(L)'
;MNRSTSSPTELCLGVAVDHRIRSLFKPIRIQTQVRMQGDDSHAQLLKNLARGRTDRYISKDEIDMTLELSGPQTVGGITVVLQQPARFHPYSKGLEAVLDYSATLSTIDKAFSAVSCGTISIRSSTLSLIDSLPYVGPDDDISSEEKKRVRRVTSHVIIRKDPDVVLCMWRQAENGEITLAMSKFRSLGVGRDFDRPTITLRPGSVAERVNSFHPSFAINYNPYDSCFRQLLLLNVAKACRVYEGTWSEEEWMNDLKKRCRDEARAGINLCKADLKYCGSHLNSQLDQIREWTVHLVVGNQSSQTKDMYNDPLGERLSERFNDASLCLRERYQDTAISPDDITPENRMEISTGGMQCYKLLTGIICAIRGHRRISNGTSCGVYDPDSLKGLINSLTVPRSPAHRNLWTILGRFLENLNLSFTKADRGKAYTFSFKDISDLFLSVAADVENMLQDLLRNGDGQAVEIQGLEDRMAGMRM
;
A
#
# COMPACT_ATOMS: atom_id res chain seq x y z
N MET A 1 -2.41 -1.86 -27.71
CA MET A 1 -2.19 -2.46 -26.39
C MET A 1 -0.84 -3.16 -26.38
N ASN A 2 0.20 -2.51 -25.87
CA ASN A 2 1.42 -3.20 -25.42
C ASN A 2 1.33 -3.24 -23.89
N ARG A 3 1.07 -4.42 -23.32
CA ARG A 3 1.14 -4.60 -21.86
C ARG A 3 2.61 -4.61 -21.46
N SER A 4 3.13 -3.42 -21.18
CA SER A 4 4.31 -3.27 -20.33
C SER A 4 3.90 -3.83 -18.96
N THR A 5 4.34 -5.04 -18.63
CA THR A 5 4.27 -5.55 -17.26
C THR A 5 5.21 -4.66 -16.44
N SER A 6 4.64 -3.66 -15.78
CA SER A 6 5.37 -2.78 -14.85
C SER A 6 6.14 -3.64 -13.85
N SER A 7 7.35 -3.20 -13.51
CA SER A 7 8.19 -3.93 -12.57
C SER A 7 7.52 -3.99 -11.17
N PRO A 8 7.74 -5.04 -10.37
CA PRO A 8 7.25 -5.12 -8.98
C PRO A 8 7.73 -3.96 -8.09
N THR A 9 8.75 -3.23 -8.54
CA THR A 9 9.30 -2.03 -7.89
C THR A 9 8.52 -0.75 -8.22
N GLU A 10 7.76 -0.72 -9.31
CA GLU A 10 6.88 0.38 -9.71
C GLU A 10 5.48 0.22 -9.14
N LEU A 11 4.92 -0.99 -9.25
CA LEU A 11 3.62 -1.34 -8.70
C LEU A 11 3.79 -2.39 -7.61
N CYS A 12 3.38 -2.07 -6.39
CA CYS A 12 3.37 -3.01 -5.29
C CYS A 12 2.10 -2.84 -4.46
N LEU A 13 1.56 -3.95 -3.95
CA LEU A 13 0.32 -3.95 -3.18
C LEU A 13 -0.84 -3.23 -3.90
N GLY A 14 -0.92 -3.33 -5.23
CA GLY A 14 -1.98 -2.72 -6.03
C GLY A 14 -1.93 -1.19 -6.14
N VAL A 15 -0.83 -0.55 -5.75
CA VAL A 15 -0.61 0.90 -5.88
C VAL A 15 0.69 1.20 -6.63
N ALA A 16 0.74 2.34 -7.32
CA ALA A 16 1.99 2.91 -7.79
C ALA A 16 2.80 3.38 -6.58
N VAL A 17 4.01 2.86 -6.43
CA VAL A 17 4.86 3.15 -5.27
C VAL A 17 5.41 4.58 -5.38
N ASP A 18 5.29 5.35 -4.29
CA ASP A 18 5.88 6.68 -4.19
C ASP A 18 7.37 6.61 -4.59
N HIS A 19 7.79 7.43 -5.55
CA HIS A 19 9.14 7.36 -6.11
C HIS A 19 10.25 7.54 -5.07
N ARG A 20 9.99 8.26 -3.96
CA ARG A 20 10.93 8.43 -2.84
C ARG A 20 11.05 7.14 -2.03
N ILE A 21 9.94 6.44 -1.79
CA ILE A 21 9.95 5.09 -1.20
C ILE A 21 10.66 4.10 -2.14
N ARG A 22 10.37 4.14 -3.44
CA ARG A 22 11.02 3.30 -4.45
C ARG A 22 12.53 3.49 -4.48
N SER A 23 13.04 4.68 -4.17
CA SER A 23 14.49 4.93 -4.07
C SER A 23 15.19 4.11 -2.97
N LEU A 24 14.42 3.65 -1.97
CA LEU A 24 14.88 2.78 -0.88
C LEU A 24 14.89 1.29 -1.29
N PHE A 25 14.30 0.93 -2.43
CA PHE A 25 14.21 -0.46 -2.89
C PHE A 25 15.56 -0.88 -3.46
N LYS A 26 16.22 -1.82 -2.79
CA LYS A 26 17.56 -2.29 -3.17
C LYS A 26 17.75 -3.75 -2.76
N PRO A 27 18.51 -4.56 -3.52
CA PRO A 27 18.95 -5.87 -3.06
C PRO A 27 19.65 -5.77 -1.70
N ILE A 28 19.37 -6.70 -0.79
CA ILE A 28 20.09 -6.81 0.48
C ILE A 28 21.37 -7.58 0.24
N ARG A 29 22.51 -6.93 0.47
CA ARG A 29 23.83 -7.55 0.32
C ARG A 29 24.17 -8.27 1.62
N ILE A 30 23.94 -9.58 1.66
CA ILE A 30 24.10 -10.48 2.83
C ILE A 30 25.58 -10.60 3.32
N GLN A 31 26.52 -9.82 2.77
CA GLN A 31 27.95 -10.12 2.79
C GLN A 31 28.66 -10.08 4.17
N THR A 32 28.01 -9.70 5.27
CA THR A 32 28.71 -9.49 6.55
C THR A 32 28.18 -10.23 7.77
N GLN A 33 27.07 -10.98 7.69
CA GLN A 33 26.58 -11.75 8.84
C GLN A 33 26.72 -13.25 8.60
N VAL A 34 27.71 -13.87 9.26
CA VAL A 34 27.80 -15.33 9.40
C VAL A 34 26.55 -15.78 10.14
N ARG A 35 25.54 -16.27 9.40
CA ARG A 35 24.36 -16.87 10.02
C ARG A 35 24.81 -18.16 10.68
N MET A 36 24.83 -18.14 12.01
CA MET A 36 25.07 -19.36 12.76
C MET A 36 23.84 -20.25 12.66
N GLN A 37 24.08 -21.54 12.47
CA GLN A 37 23.05 -22.54 12.65
C GLN A 37 22.51 -22.38 14.08
N GLY A 38 21.24 -21.99 14.18
CA GLY A 38 20.57 -21.84 15.46
C GLY A 38 20.27 -23.21 16.06
N ASP A 39 19.97 -23.23 17.35
CA ASP A 39 19.44 -24.43 17.99
C ASP A 39 17.97 -24.65 17.60
N ASP A 40 17.52 -25.90 17.71
CA ASP A 40 16.12 -26.27 17.48
C ASP A 40 15.16 -25.84 18.60
N SER A 41 15.64 -25.01 19.53
CA SER A 41 14.89 -24.72 20.76
C SER A 41 13.65 -23.86 20.51
N HIS A 42 13.70 -22.92 19.56
CA HIS A 42 12.54 -22.10 19.18
C HIS A 42 11.43 -22.99 18.58
N ALA A 43 11.80 -23.92 17.71
CA ALA A 43 10.90 -24.92 17.13
C ALA A 43 10.34 -25.85 18.21
N GLN A 44 11.17 -26.28 19.17
CA GLN A 44 10.72 -27.12 20.27
C GLN A 44 9.73 -26.39 21.20
N LEU A 45 9.93 -25.09 21.45
CA LEU A 45 8.97 -24.26 22.20
C LEU A 45 7.61 -24.20 21.49
N LEU A 46 7.59 -24.00 20.16
CA LEU A 46 6.35 -24.00 19.38
C LEU A 46 5.67 -25.38 19.36
N LYS A 47 6.41 -26.47 19.19
CA LYS A 47 5.87 -27.84 19.27
C LYS A 47 5.28 -28.15 20.65
N ASN A 48 5.98 -27.76 21.71
CA ASN A 48 5.52 -27.94 23.08
C ASN A 48 4.28 -27.10 23.37
N LEU A 49 4.22 -25.88 22.81
CA LEU A 49 3.05 -25.02 22.92
C LEU A 49 1.81 -25.65 22.26
N ALA A 50 1.96 -26.19 21.04
CA ALA A 50 0.89 -26.90 20.34
C ALA A 50 0.41 -28.13 21.13
N ARG A 51 1.33 -28.96 21.63
CA ARG A 51 1.00 -30.14 22.45
C ARG A 51 0.33 -29.80 23.78
N GLY A 52 0.61 -28.61 24.31
CA GLY A 52 0.02 -28.12 25.56
C GLY A 52 -1.37 -27.52 25.38
N ARG A 53 -1.87 -27.36 24.15
CA ARG A 53 -3.24 -26.91 23.88
C ARG A 53 -4.21 -28.08 24.13
N THR A 54 -5.19 -27.84 25.00
CA THR A 54 -6.21 -28.85 25.38
C THR A 54 -7.63 -28.41 25.01
N ASP A 55 -7.80 -27.12 24.73
CA ASP A 55 -9.04 -26.50 24.30
C ASP A 55 -9.43 -26.84 22.86
N ARG A 56 -8.46 -27.16 22.00
CA ARG A 56 -8.70 -27.69 20.65
C ARG A 56 -7.56 -28.58 20.16
N TYR A 57 -7.87 -29.37 19.13
CA TYR A 57 -6.87 -30.14 18.39
C TYR A 57 -6.06 -29.21 17.47
N ILE A 58 -4.72 -29.30 17.57
CA ILE A 58 -3.77 -28.65 16.66
C ILE A 58 -3.26 -29.72 15.69
N SER A 59 -3.57 -29.54 14.39
CA SER A 59 -3.17 -30.51 13.37
C SER A 59 -1.66 -30.52 13.14
N LYS A 60 -1.13 -31.63 12.61
CA LYS A 60 0.28 -31.71 12.23
C LYS A 60 0.63 -30.65 11.18
N ASP A 61 -0.23 -30.44 10.19
CA ASP A 61 0.00 -29.47 9.12
C ASP A 61 0.04 -28.03 9.66
N GLU A 62 -0.78 -27.71 10.66
CA GLU A 62 -0.76 -26.41 11.33
C GLU A 62 0.57 -26.19 12.09
N ILE A 63 1.08 -27.23 12.76
CA ILE A 63 2.38 -27.19 13.44
C ILE A 63 3.50 -27.01 12.41
N ASP A 64 3.51 -27.83 11.36
CA ASP A 64 4.55 -27.80 10.34
C ASP A 64 4.59 -26.44 9.62
N MET A 65 3.42 -25.86 9.28
CA MET A 65 3.34 -24.53 8.68
C MET A 65 3.78 -23.41 9.64
N THR A 66 3.40 -23.49 10.91
CA THR A 66 3.83 -22.51 11.92
C THR A 66 5.35 -22.54 12.10
N LEU A 67 5.94 -23.74 12.07
CA LEU A 67 7.39 -23.92 12.12
C LEU A 67 8.07 -23.39 10.85
N GLU A 68 7.52 -23.68 9.67
CA GLU A 68 8.01 -23.17 8.38
C GLU A 68 8.03 -21.64 8.35
N LEU A 69 6.94 -20.99 8.74
CA LEU A 69 6.83 -19.52 8.82
C LEU A 69 7.77 -18.92 9.87
N SER A 70 7.95 -19.59 11.02
CA SER A 70 8.89 -19.14 12.06
C SER A 70 10.36 -19.41 11.73
N GLY A 71 10.59 -20.21 10.68
CA GLY A 71 11.89 -20.59 10.18
C GLY A 71 12.65 -19.42 9.54
N PRO A 72 13.89 -19.64 9.09
CA PRO A 72 14.66 -20.89 9.18
C PRO A 72 15.19 -21.18 10.60
N GLN A 73 15.83 -22.34 10.82
CA GLN A 73 16.57 -22.68 12.05
C GLN A 73 17.87 -21.87 12.24
N THR A 74 17.99 -20.68 11.67
CA THR A 74 19.13 -19.78 11.92
C THR A 74 18.74 -18.69 12.91
N VAL A 75 19.75 -18.15 13.59
CA VAL A 75 19.60 -16.92 14.37
C VAL A 75 19.82 -15.69 13.50
N GLY A 76 19.40 -14.53 13.97
CA GLY A 76 19.51 -13.25 13.25
C GLY A 76 18.40 -13.05 12.21
N GLY A 77 18.62 -12.10 11.32
CA GLY A 77 17.69 -11.68 10.29
C GLY A 77 16.58 -10.75 10.82
N ILE A 78 15.49 -10.70 10.06
CA ILE A 78 14.32 -9.88 10.34
C ILE A 78 13.20 -10.79 10.84
N THR A 79 12.70 -10.53 12.05
CA THR A 79 11.50 -11.20 12.57
C THR A 79 10.31 -10.26 12.50
N VAL A 80 9.25 -10.68 11.80
CA VAL A 80 7.96 -10.00 11.77
C VAL A 80 7.05 -10.60 12.85
N VAL A 81 6.55 -9.75 13.75
CA VAL A 81 5.66 -10.20 14.83
C VAL A 81 4.22 -9.81 14.49
N LEU A 82 3.39 -10.81 14.20
CA LEU A 82 1.99 -10.71 13.81
C LEU A 82 1.04 -10.98 14.97
N GLN A 83 -0.26 -10.75 14.77
CA GLN A 83 -1.25 -10.90 15.84
C GLN A 83 -1.49 -12.37 16.17
N GLN A 84 -2.08 -13.09 15.24
CA GLN A 84 -2.49 -14.49 15.36
C GLN A 84 -2.86 -15.03 13.96
N PRO A 85 -2.90 -16.36 13.77
CA PRO A 85 -3.31 -16.95 12.50
C PRO A 85 -4.72 -16.53 12.07
N ALA A 86 -4.99 -16.52 10.76
CA ALA A 86 -6.34 -16.28 10.27
C ALA A 86 -7.25 -17.50 10.53
N ARG A 87 -8.56 -17.26 10.45
CA ARG A 87 -9.60 -18.23 10.81
C ARG A 87 -9.50 -19.59 10.11
N PHE A 88 -9.10 -19.60 8.83
CA PHE A 88 -9.16 -20.80 7.98
C PHE A 88 -7.95 -20.94 7.04
N HIS A 89 -6.74 -21.03 7.58
CA HIS A 89 -5.59 -21.32 6.73
C HIS A 89 -5.66 -22.75 6.15
N PRO A 90 -5.42 -22.94 4.84
CA PRO A 90 -5.40 -24.25 4.21
C PRO A 90 -4.06 -24.97 4.46
N TYR A 91 -3.72 -25.22 5.74
CA TYR A 91 -2.42 -25.75 6.15
C TYR A 91 -1.99 -27.03 5.41
N SER A 92 -2.93 -27.96 5.19
CA SER A 92 -2.70 -29.23 4.50
C SER A 92 -2.31 -29.09 3.02
N LYS A 93 -2.48 -27.90 2.43
CA LYS A 93 -2.13 -27.60 1.05
C LYS A 93 -0.75 -26.94 0.90
N GLY A 94 -0.02 -26.75 2.02
CA GLY A 94 1.32 -26.18 2.03
C GLY A 94 1.37 -24.65 1.95
N LEU A 95 2.60 -24.12 1.93
CA LEU A 95 2.88 -22.69 2.09
C LEU A 95 2.21 -21.83 1.00
N GLU A 96 2.29 -22.22 -0.26
CA GLU A 96 1.72 -21.45 -1.37
C GLU A 96 0.22 -21.22 -1.20
N ALA A 97 -0.53 -22.27 -0.85
CA ALA A 97 -1.97 -22.15 -0.61
C ALA A 97 -2.29 -21.25 0.60
N VAL A 98 -1.44 -21.25 1.63
CA VAL A 98 -1.58 -20.37 2.79
C VAL A 98 -1.28 -18.91 2.42
N LEU A 99 -0.27 -18.65 1.59
CA LEU A 99 0.05 -17.31 1.09
C LEU A 99 -1.03 -16.78 0.15
N ASP A 100 -1.57 -17.62 -0.74
CA ASP A 100 -2.64 -17.23 -1.67
C ASP A 100 -3.95 -16.94 -0.92
N TYR A 101 -4.24 -17.71 0.13
CA TYR A 101 -5.43 -17.51 0.94
C TYR A 101 -5.31 -16.30 1.89
N SER A 102 -4.14 -16.09 2.48
CA SER A 102 -3.93 -15.06 3.50
C SER A 102 -3.46 -13.75 2.87
N ALA A 103 -4.38 -12.81 2.69
CA ALA A 103 -4.05 -11.45 2.21
C ALA A 103 -2.96 -10.78 3.06
N THR A 104 -2.89 -11.06 4.37
CA THR A 104 -1.83 -10.53 5.26
C THR A 104 -0.47 -11.12 4.92
N LEU A 105 -0.35 -12.44 4.80
CA LEU A 105 0.93 -13.08 4.49
C LEU A 105 1.37 -12.79 3.04
N SER A 106 0.44 -12.81 2.08
CA SER A 106 0.69 -12.38 0.69
C SER A 106 1.23 -10.96 0.62
N THR A 107 0.67 -10.05 1.42
CA THR A 107 1.11 -8.65 1.49
C THR A 107 2.52 -8.52 2.04
N ILE A 108 2.85 -9.28 3.09
CA ILE A 108 4.21 -9.31 3.64
C ILE A 108 5.20 -9.83 2.60
N ASP A 109 4.90 -10.97 1.96
CA ASP A 109 5.77 -11.56 0.94
C ASP A 109 6.02 -10.60 -0.22
N LYS A 110 4.96 -10.00 -0.76
CA LYS A 110 5.03 -9.01 -1.85
C LYS A 110 5.81 -7.76 -1.45
N ALA A 111 5.58 -7.22 -0.24
CA ALA A 111 6.27 -6.02 0.23
C ALA A 111 7.76 -6.28 0.43
N PHE A 112 8.15 -7.35 1.11
CA PHE A 112 9.56 -7.70 1.29
C PHE A 112 10.23 -8.01 -0.05
N SER A 113 9.57 -8.78 -0.93
CA SER A 113 10.10 -9.07 -2.26
C SER A 113 10.30 -7.80 -3.08
N ALA A 114 9.38 -6.84 -3.07
CA ALA A 114 9.54 -5.59 -3.81
C ALA A 114 10.66 -4.71 -3.23
N VAL A 115 10.62 -4.46 -1.92
CA VAL A 115 11.57 -3.59 -1.21
C VAL A 115 13.01 -4.12 -1.29
N SER A 116 13.17 -5.43 -1.24
CA SER A 116 14.47 -6.09 -1.27
C SER A 116 14.88 -6.51 -2.69
N CYS A 117 14.13 -6.09 -3.72
CA CYS A 117 14.36 -6.48 -5.12
C CYS A 117 14.52 -8.01 -5.29
N GLY A 118 13.69 -8.79 -4.60
CA GLY A 118 13.64 -10.25 -4.62
C GLY A 118 14.62 -10.97 -3.71
N THR A 119 15.48 -10.26 -2.95
CA THR A 119 16.48 -10.91 -2.08
C THR A 119 15.92 -11.43 -0.76
N ILE A 120 14.80 -10.87 -0.28
CA ILE A 120 14.07 -11.32 0.90
C ILE A 120 12.63 -11.65 0.49
N SER A 121 12.18 -12.83 0.90
CA SER A 121 10.81 -13.31 0.82
C SER A 121 10.50 -14.16 2.06
N ILE A 122 9.27 -14.61 2.24
CA ILE A 122 8.88 -15.55 3.31
C ILE A 122 9.66 -16.87 3.20
N ARG A 123 10.11 -17.22 1.99
CA ARG A 123 10.91 -18.43 1.73
C ARG A 123 12.39 -18.22 2.03
N SER A 124 12.82 -16.97 2.20
CA SER A 124 14.22 -16.65 2.42
C SER A 124 14.64 -17.02 3.84
N SER A 125 15.91 -17.37 4.02
CA SER A 125 16.47 -17.62 5.35
C SER A 125 16.63 -16.35 6.21
N THR A 126 16.21 -15.19 5.70
CA THR A 126 16.38 -13.87 6.34
C THR A 126 15.14 -13.43 7.10
N LEU A 127 13.98 -13.99 6.78
CA LEU A 127 12.69 -13.52 7.27
C LEU A 127 12.02 -14.62 8.09
N SER A 128 11.61 -14.28 9.32
CA SER A 128 10.80 -15.16 10.17
C SER A 128 9.50 -14.47 10.53
N LEU A 129 8.39 -15.19 10.47
CA LEU A 129 7.05 -14.70 10.79
C LEU A 129 6.56 -15.42 12.04
N ILE A 130 6.29 -14.65 13.09
CA ILE A 130 5.87 -15.19 14.39
C ILE A 130 4.60 -14.47 14.83
N ASP A 131 3.53 -15.23 15.00
CA ASP A 131 2.31 -14.71 15.62
C ASP A 131 2.50 -14.50 17.13
N SER A 132 1.90 -13.45 17.69
CA SER A 132 1.88 -13.20 19.14
C SER A 132 1.11 -14.28 19.90
N LEU A 133 0.10 -14.84 19.23
CA LEU A 133 -0.74 -15.94 19.67
C LEU A 133 -0.73 -17.07 18.63
N PRO A 134 0.38 -17.81 18.47
CA PRO A 134 0.41 -18.94 17.55
C PRO A 134 -0.56 -20.02 18.03
N TYR A 135 -1.18 -20.73 17.09
CA TYR A 135 -2.22 -21.73 17.34
C TYR A 135 -3.51 -21.19 17.97
N VAL A 136 -3.73 -19.87 17.98
CA VAL A 136 -4.97 -19.26 18.48
C VAL A 136 -5.74 -18.62 17.34
N GLY A 137 -6.84 -19.24 16.94
CA GLY A 137 -7.77 -18.69 15.96
C GLY A 137 -8.55 -17.47 16.50
N PRO A 138 -9.06 -16.57 15.64
CA PRO A 138 -9.88 -15.43 16.08
C PRO A 138 -11.15 -15.82 16.83
N ASP A 139 -11.69 -17.02 16.59
CA ASP A 139 -12.89 -17.52 17.26
C ASP A 139 -12.59 -18.48 18.43
N ASP A 140 -11.30 -18.72 18.74
CA ASP A 140 -10.94 -19.58 19.87
C ASP A 140 -11.32 -18.86 21.16
N ASP A 141 -12.25 -19.44 21.92
CA ASP A 141 -12.66 -18.94 23.23
C ASP A 141 -11.64 -19.37 24.30
N ILE A 142 -10.54 -18.64 24.37
CA ILE A 142 -9.49 -18.85 25.37
C ILE A 142 -9.40 -17.70 26.37
N SER A 143 -9.16 -18.07 27.63
CA SER A 143 -9.04 -17.10 28.73
C SER A 143 -7.86 -16.13 28.54
N SER A 144 -7.95 -14.95 29.15
CA SER A 144 -6.87 -13.95 29.17
C SER A 144 -5.56 -14.49 29.75
N GLU A 145 -5.62 -15.36 30.77
CA GLU A 145 -4.43 -15.99 31.35
C GLU A 145 -3.80 -17.00 30.40
N GLU A 146 -4.60 -17.72 29.61
CA GLU A 146 -4.08 -18.62 28.59
C GLU A 146 -3.42 -17.84 27.43
N LYS A 147 -4.04 -16.75 26.95
CA LYS A 147 -3.42 -15.83 25.98
C LYS A 147 -2.09 -15.27 26.50
N LYS A 148 -2.03 -14.91 27.78
CA LYS A 148 -0.82 -14.42 28.45
C LYS A 148 0.26 -15.51 28.56
N ARG A 149 -0.12 -16.76 28.83
CA ARG A 149 0.78 -17.93 28.82
C ARG A 149 1.36 -18.15 27.43
N VAL A 150 0.52 -18.19 26.40
CA VAL A 150 0.92 -18.32 25.00
C VAL A 150 1.91 -17.21 24.63
N ARG A 151 1.56 -15.95 24.87
CA ARG A 151 2.44 -14.78 24.64
C ARG A 151 3.77 -14.87 25.39
N ARG A 152 3.79 -15.37 26.63
CA ARG A 152 5.03 -15.61 27.36
C ARG A 152 5.93 -16.58 26.60
N VAL A 153 5.40 -17.71 26.14
CA VAL A 153 6.16 -18.69 25.35
C VAL A 153 6.64 -18.05 24.03
N THR A 154 5.77 -17.34 23.33
CA THR A 154 6.14 -16.62 22.10
C THR A 154 7.29 -15.64 22.31
N SER A 155 7.34 -14.91 23.43
CA SER A 155 8.49 -14.03 23.72
C SER A 155 9.79 -14.81 23.79
N HIS A 156 9.78 -16.01 24.36
CA HIS A 156 10.95 -16.87 24.39
C HIS A 156 11.32 -17.41 23.01
N VAL A 157 10.35 -17.69 22.13
CA VAL A 157 10.60 -18.05 20.73
C VAL A 157 11.34 -16.91 20.03
N ILE A 158 10.84 -15.67 20.11
CA ILE A 158 11.50 -14.49 19.50
C ILE A 158 12.90 -14.28 20.07
N ILE A 159 13.05 -14.35 21.41
CA ILE A 159 14.36 -14.19 22.07
C ILE A 159 15.32 -15.33 21.70
N ARG A 160 14.84 -16.53 21.32
CA ARG A 160 15.69 -17.66 20.84
C ARG A 160 16.09 -17.51 19.38
N LYS A 161 15.24 -16.89 18.57
CA LYS A 161 15.57 -16.51 17.19
C LYS A 161 16.64 -15.44 17.12
N ASP A 162 16.82 -14.69 18.20
CA ASP A 162 17.86 -13.65 18.34
C ASP A 162 17.96 -12.75 17.09
N PRO A 163 16.84 -12.14 16.65
CA PRO A 163 16.82 -11.36 15.41
C PRO A 163 17.64 -10.08 15.52
N ASP A 164 18.23 -9.66 14.40
CA ASP A 164 18.85 -8.34 14.28
C ASP A 164 17.79 -7.22 14.27
N VAL A 165 16.65 -7.49 13.61
CA VAL A 165 15.54 -6.54 13.50
C VAL A 165 14.22 -7.22 13.82
N VAL A 166 13.39 -6.55 14.63
CA VAL A 166 11.99 -6.94 14.87
C VAL A 166 11.06 -5.92 14.23
N LEU A 167 10.27 -6.37 13.25
CA LEU A 167 9.19 -5.59 12.66
C LEU A 167 7.89 -5.84 13.44
N CYS A 168 7.51 -4.88 14.27
CA CYS A 168 6.41 -4.99 15.22
C CYS A 168 5.07 -4.68 14.54
N MET A 169 4.26 -5.71 14.23
CA MET A 169 2.98 -5.58 13.49
C MET A 169 1.74 -6.04 14.27
N TRP A 170 1.88 -6.53 15.51
CA TRP A 170 0.75 -6.97 16.31
C TRP A 170 0.23 -5.88 17.26
N ARG A 171 -1.09 -5.84 17.44
CA ARG A 171 -1.79 -4.75 18.15
C ARG A 171 -1.70 -4.93 19.66
N GLN A 172 -1.84 -3.83 20.39
CA GLN A 172 -2.04 -3.83 21.84
C GLN A 172 -3.18 -4.79 22.25
N ALA A 173 -2.83 -5.79 23.06
CA ALA A 173 -3.78 -6.65 23.73
C ALA A 173 -4.58 -5.91 24.82
N GLU A 174 -5.70 -6.49 25.23
CA GLU A 174 -6.48 -6.01 26.38
C GLU A 174 -5.65 -6.06 27.68
N ASN A 175 -6.02 -5.22 28.65
CA ASN A 175 -5.34 -5.15 29.95
C ASN A 175 -5.35 -6.53 30.61
N GLY A 176 -4.17 -7.02 31.02
CA GLY A 176 -4.00 -8.32 31.68
C GLY A 176 -3.51 -9.44 30.76
N GLU A 177 -3.63 -9.32 29.44
CA GLU A 177 -3.23 -10.38 28.51
C GLU A 177 -1.77 -10.26 27.98
N ILE A 178 -1.05 -9.21 28.39
CA ILE A 178 0.30 -8.91 27.89
C ILE A 178 1.36 -9.10 28.97
N THR A 179 2.45 -9.78 28.62
CA THR A 179 3.63 -9.89 29.49
C THR A 179 4.57 -8.70 29.26
N LEU A 180 5.38 -8.37 30.28
CA LEU A 180 6.43 -7.34 30.14
C LEU A 180 7.43 -7.69 29.03
N ALA A 181 7.66 -8.97 28.77
CA ALA A 181 8.53 -9.42 27.68
C ALA A 181 7.89 -9.17 26.31
N MET A 182 6.62 -9.55 26.11
CA MET A 182 5.93 -9.35 24.82
C MET A 182 5.62 -7.89 24.53
N SER A 183 5.45 -7.04 25.55
CA SER A 183 5.19 -5.61 25.32
C SER A 183 6.31 -4.90 24.55
N LYS A 184 7.53 -5.46 24.54
CA LYS A 184 8.64 -4.96 23.74
C LYS A 184 8.44 -5.15 22.23
N PHE A 185 7.70 -6.16 21.81
CA PHE A 185 7.54 -6.54 20.40
C PHE A 185 6.23 -6.04 19.78
N ARG A 186 5.44 -5.24 20.52
CA ARG A 186 4.14 -4.74 20.07
C ARG A 186 4.26 -3.56 19.13
N SER A 187 3.29 -3.44 18.22
CA SER A 187 3.05 -2.23 17.46
C SER A 187 2.62 -1.08 18.37
N LEU A 188 3.10 0.12 18.07
CA LEU A 188 2.62 1.40 18.60
C LEU A 188 1.44 1.96 17.79
N GLY A 189 1.05 1.28 16.72
CA GLY A 189 0.01 1.72 15.78
C GLY A 189 0.56 2.44 14.56
N VAL A 190 -0.36 2.90 13.71
CA VAL A 190 -0.07 3.55 12.43
C VAL A 190 0.84 4.76 12.62
N GLY A 191 1.87 4.87 11.79
CA GLY A 191 2.74 6.04 11.66
C GLY A 191 3.53 6.44 12.90
N ARG A 192 3.66 5.61 13.94
CA ARG A 192 4.48 5.94 15.12
C ARG A 192 5.90 5.37 14.98
N ASP A 193 6.83 5.92 15.74
CA ASP A 193 8.17 5.36 15.93
C ASP A 193 8.43 5.08 17.41
N PHE A 194 9.40 4.21 17.69
CA PHE A 194 9.87 3.96 19.04
C PHE A 194 10.85 5.05 19.47
N ASP A 195 10.66 5.65 20.64
CA ASP A 195 11.63 6.59 21.23
C ASP A 195 12.99 5.91 21.50
N ARG A 196 12.94 4.60 21.80
CA ARG A 196 14.11 3.74 22.01
C ARG A 196 13.97 2.49 21.13
N PRO A 197 14.48 2.49 19.89
CA PRO A 197 14.25 1.38 18.96
C PRO A 197 14.98 0.10 19.40
N THR A 198 16.18 0.22 19.95
CA THR A 198 16.97 -0.92 20.42
C THR A 198 16.40 -1.58 21.68
N ILE A 199 16.37 -2.91 21.71
CA ILE A 199 16.01 -3.71 22.88
C ILE A 199 17.07 -4.78 23.16
N THR A 200 17.34 -5.02 24.44
CA THR A 200 18.11 -6.19 24.87
C THR A 200 17.22 -7.42 24.89
N LEU A 201 17.59 -8.44 24.12
CA LEU A 201 16.93 -9.74 24.12
C LEU A 201 17.50 -10.63 25.22
N ARG A 202 18.84 -10.64 25.34
CA ARG A 202 19.62 -11.39 26.34
C ARG A 202 20.89 -10.60 26.71
N PRO A 203 21.59 -10.94 27.79
CA PRO A 203 22.92 -10.39 28.03
C PRO A 203 23.82 -10.57 26.80
N GLY A 204 24.30 -9.47 26.23
CA GLY A 204 25.16 -9.48 25.03
C GLY A 204 24.43 -9.55 23.68
N SER A 205 23.10 -9.64 23.63
CA SER A 205 22.34 -9.62 22.36
C SER A 205 21.25 -8.55 22.36
N VAL A 206 21.19 -7.81 21.25
CA VAL A 206 20.29 -6.68 21.04
C VAL A 206 19.60 -6.81 19.68
N ALA A 207 18.40 -6.26 19.59
CA ALA A 207 17.65 -6.15 18.34
C ALA A 207 17.15 -4.73 18.15
N GLU A 208 17.13 -4.27 16.91
CA GLU A 208 16.49 -3.03 16.51
C GLU A 208 14.99 -3.26 16.27
N ARG A 209 14.14 -2.39 16.78
CA ARG A 209 12.69 -2.45 16.54
C ARG A 209 12.28 -1.45 15.50
N VAL A 210 11.52 -1.94 14.52
CA VAL A 210 10.81 -1.11 13.56
C VAL A 210 9.32 -1.21 13.85
N ASN A 211 8.69 -0.07 14.12
CA ASN A 211 7.25 -0.03 14.31
C ASN A 211 6.55 -0.15 12.95
N SER A 212 5.50 -0.97 12.91
CA SER A 212 4.53 -0.93 11.82
C SER A 212 3.14 -1.20 12.40
N PHE A 213 2.14 -1.38 11.56
CA PHE A 213 0.81 -1.80 11.92
C PHE A 213 0.47 -3.10 11.19
N HIS A 214 -0.57 -3.80 11.64
CA HIS A 214 -0.94 -5.08 11.04
C HIS A 214 -1.34 -4.90 9.56
N PRO A 215 -0.79 -5.66 8.59
CA PRO A 215 -1.07 -5.45 7.16
C PRO A 215 -2.56 -5.47 6.79
N SER A 216 -3.37 -6.27 7.51
CA SER A 216 -4.84 -6.26 7.32
C SER A 216 -5.47 -4.88 7.50
N PHE A 217 -4.86 -3.96 8.25
CA PHE A 217 -5.36 -2.58 8.38
C PHE A 217 -5.38 -1.85 7.03
N ALA A 218 -4.35 -2.02 6.20
CA ALA A 218 -4.25 -1.37 4.89
C ALA A 218 -4.93 -2.15 3.75
N ILE A 219 -5.09 -3.46 3.92
CA ILE A 219 -5.57 -4.34 2.83
C ILE A 219 -7.00 -4.80 3.03
N ASN A 220 -7.47 -4.94 4.29
CA ASN A 220 -8.80 -5.46 4.58
C ASN A 220 -9.71 -4.41 5.25
N TYR A 221 -9.17 -3.56 6.12
CA TYR A 221 -9.98 -2.58 6.86
C TYR A 221 -10.08 -1.23 6.14
N ASN A 222 -8.99 -0.76 5.55
CA ASN A 222 -8.94 0.49 4.78
C ASN A 222 -8.37 0.21 3.37
N PRO A 223 -9.06 -0.64 2.57
CA PRO A 223 -8.50 -1.12 1.31
C PRO A 223 -8.38 -0.03 0.24
N TYR A 224 -9.10 1.08 0.37
CA TYR A 224 -9.16 2.17 -0.61
C TYR A 224 -8.12 3.28 -0.37
N ASP A 225 -7.49 3.34 0.81
CA ASP A 225 -6.51 4.37 1.15
C ASP A 225 -5.08 3.91 0.80
N SER A 226 -4.57 4.37 -0.33
CA SER A 226 -3.23 4.02 -0.79
C SER A 226 -2.13 4.48 0.18
N CYS A 227 -2.36 5.55 0.95
CA CYS A 227 -1.40 6.07 1.91
C CYS A 227 -0.97 5.02 2.97
N PHE A 228 -1.87 4.12 3.39
CA PHE A 228 -1.52 3.04 4.30
C PHE A 228 -0.66 1.98 3.62
N ARG A 229 -0.93 1.68 2.35
CA ARG A 229 -0.08 0.74 1.57
C ARG A 229 1.32 1.33 1.36
N GLN A 230 1.44 2.63 1.08
CA GLN A 230 2.72 3.34 1.01
C GLN A 230 3.46 3.30 2.36
N LEU A 231 2.79 3.60 3.48
CA LEU A 231 3.41 3.56 4.80
C LEU A 231 3.85 2.14 5.19
N LEU A 232 3.09 1.11 4.80
CA LEU A 232 3.48 -0.28 5.01
C LEU A 232 4.78 -0.60 4.24
N LEU A 233 4.88 -0.17 2.98
CA LEU A 233 6.10 -0.32 2.17
C LEU A 233 7.28 0.45 2.79
N LEU A 234 7.07 1.67 3.28
CA LEU A 234 8.09 2.44 3.98
C LEU A 234 8.58 1.71 5.24
N ASN A 235 7.69 1.12 6.05
CA ASN A 235 8.09 0.40 7.25
C ASN A 235 8.86 -0.89 6.92
N VAL A 236 8.51 -1.59 5.84
CA VAL A 236 9.27 -2.75 5.36
C VAL A 236 10.64 -2.32 4.80
N ALA A 237 10.70 -1.19 4.08
CA ALA A 237 11.96 -0.57 3.65
C ALA A 237 12.85 -0.21 4.84
N LYS A 238 12.27 0.39 5.88
CA LYS A 238 12.95 0.69 7.15
C LYS A 238 13.52 -0.57 7.77
N ALA A 239 12.73 -1.65 7.92
CA ALA A 239 13.23 -2.91 8.46
C ALA A 239 14.42 -3.47 7.65
N CYS A 240 14.31 -3.45 6.32
CA CYS A 240 15.37 -3.92 5.42
C CYS A 240 16.65 -3.06 5.51
N ARG A 241 16.52 -1.74 5.54
CA ARG A 241 17.69 -0.83 5.62
C ARG A 241 18.30 -0.76 7.01
N VAL A 242 17.50 -0.89 8.08
CA VAL A 242 18.01 -1.03 9.44
C VAL A 242 18.81 -2.33 9.56
N TYR A 243 18.31 -3.41 8.98
CA TYR A 243 19.04 -4.69 8.92
C TYR A 243 20.38 -4.56 8.20
N GLU A 244 20.46 -3.78 7.12
CA GLU A 244 21.70 -3.51 6.39
C GLU A 244 22.59 -2.44 7.06
N GLY A 245 22.08 -1.72 8.07
CA GLY A 245 22.79 -0.60 8.70
C GLY A 245 22.86 0.68 7.85
N THR A 246 21.97 0.83 6.87
CA THR A 246 21.96 1.96 5.92
C THR A 246 20.69 2.81 5.99
N TRP A 247 19.87 2.65 7.03
CA TRP A 247 18.66 3.47 7.18
C TRP A 247 19.02 4.91 7.51
N SER A 248 18.41 5.85 6.81
CA SER A 248 18.42 7.27 7.14
C SER A 248 16.99 7.78 7.07
N GLU A 249 16.60 8.58 8.06
CA GLU A 249 15.25 9.12 8.16
C GLU A 249 15.22 10.51 7.49
N GLU A 250 14.26 10.74 6.59
CA GLU A 250 14.08 12.00 5.87
C GLU A 250 12.79 12.71 6.29
N GLU A 251 12.70 14.04 6.09
CA GLU A 251 11.56 14.85 6.56
C GLU A 251 10.22 14.36 5.98
N TRP A 252 10.19 14.04 4.68
CA TRP A 252 8.98 13.58 4.01
C TRP A 252 8.43 12.26 4.57
N MET A 253 9.29 11.42 5.17
CA MET A 253 8.87 10.17 5.80
C MET A 253 8.00 10.47 7.03
N ASN A 254 8.35 11.51 7.78
CA ASN A 254 7.57 11.97 8.93
C ASN A 254 6.23 12.59 8.50
N ASP A 255 6.20 13.28 7.36
CA ASP A 255 4.96 13.77 6.78
C ASP A 255 4.03 12.63 6.38
N LEU A 256 4.52 11.61 5.68
CA LEU A 256 3.72 10.42 5.36
C LEU A 256 3.19 9.76 6.65
N LYS A 257 4.04 9.53 7.64
CA LYS A 257 3.64 8.96 8.94
C LYS A 257 2.56 9.80 9.62
N LYS A 258 2.70 11.13 9.64
CA LYS A 258 1.73 12.05 10.24
C LYS A 258 0.39 11.99 9.52
N ARG A 259 0.40 12.06 8.20
CA ARG A 259 -0.83 11.97 7.38
C ARG A 259 -1.57 10.66 7.63
N CYS A 260 -0.87 9.53 7.58
CA CYS A 260 -1.51 8.24 7.86
C CYS A 260 -2.04 8.15 9.30
N ARG A 261 -1.40 8.79 10.29
CA ARG A 261 -1.97 8.87 11.65
C ARG A 261 -3.26 9.66 11.69
N ASP A 262 -3.30 10.80 11.00
CA ASP A 262 -4.46 11.68 10.98
C ASP A 262 -5.62 11.00 10.23
N GLU A 263 -5.33 10.33 9.10
CA GLU A 263 -6.31 9.52 8.34
C GLU A 263 -6.83 8.35 9.17
N ALA A 264 -5.95 7.59 9.83
CA ALA A 264 -6.36 6.48 10.68
C ALA A 264 -7.26 6.95 11.85
N ARG A 265 -7.02 8.15 12.39
CA ARG A 265 -7.88 8.75 13.43
C ARG A 265 -9.24 9.15 12.90
N ALA A 266 -9.32 9.69 11.69
CA ALA A 266 -10.58 10.01 11.03
C ALA A 266 -11.39 8.74 10.71
N GLY A 267 -10.71 7.70 10.21
CA GLY A 267 -11.29 6.42 9.80
C GLY A 267 -11.77 5.51 10.94
N ILE A 268 -11.26 5.64 12.17
CA ILE A 268 -11.75 4.88 13.34
C ILE A 268 -13.27 5.07 13.59
N ASN A 269 -13.86 6.14 13.07
CA ASN A 269 -15.30 6.41 13.17
C ASN A 269 -16.16 5.69 12.12
N LEU A 270 -15.55 4.96 11.17
CA LEU A 270 -16.22 4.32 10.04
C LEU A 270 -15.96 2.80 10.10
N CYS A 271 -16.97 2.02 10.49
CA CYS A 271 -16.85 0.56 10.56
C CYS A 271 -16.74 -0.06 9.17
N LYS A 272 -15.87 -1.08 9.04
CA LYS A 272 -15.74 -2.10 7.96
C LYS A 272 -16.21 -1.68 6.56
N ALA A 273 -15.28 -1.53 5.61
CA ALA A 273 -15.49 -1.63 4.15
C ALA A 273 -16.92 -1.25 3.68
N ASP A 274 -17.37 -0.06 4.07
CA ASP A 274 -18.70 0.41 3.71
C ASP A 274 -18.63 0.89 2.26
N LEU A 275 -19.35 0.20 1.36
CA LEU A 275 -19.41 0.56 -0.06
C LEU A 275 -19.90 2.00 -0.27
N LYS A 276 -20.72 2.51 0.66
CA LYS A 276 -21.15 3.90 0.69
C LYS A 276 -19.98 4.85 0.97
N TYR A 277 -19.15 4.52 1.96
CA TYR A 277 -17.93 5.29 2.25
C TYR A 277 -16.99 5.25 1.04
N CYS A 278 -16.73 4.06 0.48
CA CYS A 278 -15.92 3.89 -0.74
C CYS A 278 -16.46 4.76 -1.90
N GLY A 279 -17.79 4.88 -2.05
CA GLY A 279 -18.40 5.75 -3.04
C GLY A 279 -18.21 7.24 -2.81
N SER A 280 -18.33 7.70 -1.57
CA SER A 280 -18.03 9.10 -1.22
C SER A 280 -16.54 9.42 -1.36
N HIS A 281 -15.68 8.47 -0.99
CA HIS A 281 -14.24 8.61 -1.12
C HIS A 281 -13.85 8.69 -2.60
N LEU A 282 -14.31 7.77 -3.44
CA LEU A 282 -14.10 7.83 -4.89
C LEU A 282 -14.55 9.16 -5.48
N ASN A 283 -15.77 9.64 -5.17
CA ASN A 283 -16.24 10.95 -5.61
C ASN A 283 -15.26 12.07 -5.26
N SER A 284 -14.82 12.11 -3.99
CA SER A 284 -13.89 13.12 -3.51
C SER A 284 -12.58 13.08 -4.29
N GLN A 285 -12.04 11.89 -4.57
CA GLN A 285 -10.82 11.75 -5.38
C GLN A 285 -11.04 12.21 -6.82
N LEU A 286 -12.16 11.84 -7.45
CA LEU A 286 -12.45 12.24 -8.83
C LEU A 286 -12.68 13.74 -8.97
N ASP A 287 -13.38 14.38 -8.03
CA ASP A 287 -13.58 15.83 -8.02
C ASP A 287 -12.25 16.57 -7.86
N GLN A 288 -11.39 16.09 -6.96
CA GLN A 288 -10.04 16.60 -6.76
C GLN A 288 -9.14 16.43 -8.01
N ILE A 289 -9.22 15.28 -8.69
CA ILE A 289 -8.51 15.06 -9.98
C ILE A 289 -9.04 16.02 -11.04
N ARG A 290 -10.36 16.21 -11.11
CA ARG A 290 -11.00 17.13 -12.06
C ARG A 290 -10.54 18.57 -11.82
N GLU A 291 -10.65 19.07 -10.60
CA GLU A 291 -10.29 20.43 -10.24
C GLU A 291 -8.83 20.72 -10.58
N TRP A 292 -7.93 19.82 -10.17
CA TRP A 292 -6.51 19.96 -10.45
C TRP A 292 -6.23 19.91 -11.97
N THR A 293 -6.84 18.97 -12.70
CA THR A 293 -6.68 18.88 -14.16
C THR A 293 -7.16 20.15 -14.84
N VAL A 294 -8.34 20.66 -14.47
CA VAL A 294 -8.90 21.89 -15.03
C VAL A 294 -8.04 23.10 -14.69
N HIS A 295 -7.54 23.20 -13.46
CA HIS A 295 -6.62 24.26 -13.05
C HIS A 295 -5.30 24.21 -13.85
N LEU A 296 -4.78 23.02 -14.15
CA LEU A 296 -3.62 22.86 -15.02
C LEU A 296 -3.91 23.34 -16.45
N VAL A 297 -5.09 23.04 -17.00
CA VAL A 297 -5.44 23.38 -18.39
C VAL A 297 -5.81 24.86 -18.56
N VAL A 298 -6.64 25.39 -17.65
CA VAL A 298 -7.30 26.71 -17.77
C VAL A 298 -6.54 27.79 -17.00
N GLY A 299 -5.68 27.42 -16.03
CA GLY A 299 -4.98 28.35 -15.16
C GLY A 299 -4.16 29.41 -15.90
N ASN A 300 -4.31 30.66 -15.44
CA ASN A 300 -3.76 31.88 -16.05
C ASN A 300 -2.23 31.80 -16.24
N GLN A 301 -1.77 32.34 -17.37
CA GLN A 301 -0.39 32.24 -17.89
C GLN A 301 0.64 33.12 -17.17
N SER A 302 0.26 33.93 -16.17
CA SER A 302 1.03 35.11 -15.75
C SER A 302 1.70 35.06 -14.38
N SER A 303 1.58 33.98 -13.60
CA SER A 303 2.23 33.88 -12.29
C SER A 303 3.13 32.65 -12.20
N GLN A 304 4.41 32.90 -12.49
CA GLN A 304 5.61 32.11 -12.14
C GLN A 304 5.71 30.68 -12.68
N THR A 305 6.95 30.27 -12.93
CA THR A 305 7.40 28.89 -13.15
C THR A 305 6.83 27.98 -12.07
N LYS A 306 5.63 27.41 -12.32
CA LYS A 306 5.03 26.42 -11.43
C LYS A 306 6.04 25.31 -11.21
N ASP A 307 6.29 25.01 -9.95
CA ASP A 307 7.18 23.96 -9.51
C ASP A 307 6.61 22.59 -9.95
N MET A 308 7.16 22.04 -11.03
CA MET A 308 6.65 20.81 -11.66
C MET A 308 6.92 19.55 -10.84
N TYR A 309 7.74 19.65 -9.80
CA TYR A 309 7.94 18.57 -8.86
C TYR A 309 7.04 18.75 -7.63
N ASN A 310 7.06 19.91 -6.98
CA ASN A 310 6.32 20.12 -5.74
C ASN A 310 4.81 20.31 -5.95
N ASP A 311 4.32 20.79 -7.09
CA ASP A 311 2.88 20.96 -7.33
C ASP A 311 2.15 19.59 -7.42
N PRO A 312 2.53 18.66 -8.32
CA PRO A 312 1.88 17.33 -8.34
C PRO A 312 2.11 16.52 -7.06
N LEU A 313 3.27 16.69 -6.40
CA LEU A 313 3.61 16.03 -5.15
C LEU A 313 2.81 16.57 -3.96
N GLY A 314 2.71 17.90 -3.84
CA GLY A 314 1.96 18.59 -2.79
C GLY A 314 0.46 18.36 -2.90
N GLU A 315 -0.06 18.33 -4.13
CA GLU A 315 -1.46 17.97 -4.44
C GLU A 315 -1.72 16.45 -4.36
N ARG A 316 -0.67 15.65 -4.17
CA ARG A 316 -0.74 14.18 -4.02
C ARG A 316 -1.43 13.52 -5.20
N LEU A 317 -1.15 13.99 -6.42
CA LEU A 317 -1.85 13.56 -7.61
C LEU A 317 -1.84 12.03 -7.77
N SER A 318 -0.68 11.41 -7.63
CA SER A 318 -0.52 9.95 -7.69
C SER A 318 -1.32 9.22 -6.62
N GLU A 319 -1.37 9.74 -5.39
CA GLU A 319 -2.19 9.19 -4.28
C GLU A 319 -3.68 9.19 -4.69
N ARG A 320 -4.18 10.30 -5.23
CA ARG A 320 -5.58 10.41 -5.70
C ARG A 320 -5.92 9.41 -6.80
N PHE A 321 -5.01 9.22 -7.77
CA PHE A 321 -5.18 8.22 -8.82
C PHE A 321 -5.11 6.78 -8.28
N ASN A 322 -4.22 6.50 -7.34
CA ASN A 322 -4.15 5.23 -6.64
C ASN A 322 -5.45 4.95 -5.87
N ASP A 323 -5.95 5.91 -5.09
CA ASP A 323 -7.16 5.76 -4.28
C ASP A 323 -8.40 5.55 -5.16
N ALA A 324 -8.51 6.27 -6.28
CA ALA A 324 -9.56 6.06 -7.26
C ALA A 324 -9.49 4.65 -7.88
N SER A 325 -8.29 4.18 -8.23
CA SER A 325 -8.06 2.81 -8.71
C SER A 325 -8.50 1.77 -7.69
N LEU A 326 -8.11 1.92 -6.41
CA LEU A 326 -8.45 1.00 -5.33
C LEU A 326 -9.96 0.98 -5.06
N CYS A 327 -10.62 2.14 -4.99
CA CYS A 327 -12.07 2.22 -4.83
C CYS A 327 -12.83 1.46 -5.93
N LEU A 328 -12.37 1.57 -7.18
CA LEU A 328 -12.98 0.87 -8.32
C LEU A 328 -12.75 -0.65 -8.24
N ARG A 329 -11.60 -1.12 -7.74
CA ARG A 329 -11.32 -2.57 -7.53
C ARG A 329 -12.13 -3.16 -6.40
N GLU A 330 -12.31 -2.45 -5.30
CA GLU A 330 -13.13 -2.95 -4.19
C GLU A 330 -14.61 -3.09 -4.59
N ARG A 331 -15.08 -2.23 -5.51
CA ARG A 331 -16.42 -2.34 -6.11
C ARG A 331 -16.54 -3.47 -7.14
N TYR A 332 -15.41 -3.95 -7.64
CA TYR A 332 -15.28 -5.01 -8.64
C TYR A 332 -14.29 -6.06 -8.13
N GLN A 333 -14.56 -6.65 -6.95
CA GLN A 333 -13.77 -7.81 -6.54
C GLN A 333 -14.01 -8.92 -7.57
N ASP A 334 -12.93 -9.43 -8.17
CA ASP A 334 -12.86 -10.44 -9.26
C ASP A 334 -13.55 -11.79 -8.93
N THR A 335 -14.32 -11.89 -7.84
CA THR A 335 -15.30 -12.95 -7.69
C THR A 335 -16.39 -12.72 -8.73
N ALA A 336 -16.59 -13.68 -9.62
CA ALA A 336 -17.78 -13.77 -10.44
C ALA A 336 -19.01 -13.79 -9.51
N ILE A 337 -19.50 -12.62 -9.11
CA ILE A 337 -20.81 -12.49 -8.51
C ILE A 337 -21.74 -12.95 -9.61
N SER A 338 -22.45 -14.07 -9.39
CA SER A 338 -23.48 -14.49 -10.34
C SER A 338 -24.36 -13.27 -10.59
N PRO A 339 -24.82 -13.01 -11.83
CA PRO A 339 -25.79 -11.95 -12.09
C PRO A 339 -27.00 -11.99 -11.15
N ASP A 340 -27.29 -13.19 -10.61
CA ASP A 340 -28.35 -13.49 -9.63
C ASP A 340 -28.00 -13.09 -8.18
N ASP A 341 -26.72 -12.93 -7.84
CA ASP A 341 -26.22 -12.56 -6.50
C ASP A 341 -26.00 -11.04 -6.34
N ILE A 342 -26.17 -10.26 -7.42
CA ILE A 342 -26.10 -8.80 -7.38
C ILE A 342 -27.43 -8.25 -6.88
N THR A 343 -27.47 -7.81 -5.62
CA THR A 343 -28.63 -7.09 -5.08
C THR A 343 -28.92 -5.82 -5.88
N PRO A 344 -30.18 -5.34 -5.94
CA PRO A 344 -30.52 -4.07 -6.59
C PRO A 344 -29.69 -2.87 -6.09
N GLU A 345 -29.36 -2.86 -4.80
CA GLU A 345 -28.52 -1.85 -4.16
C GLU A 345 -27.09 -1.89 -4.71
N ASN A 346 -26.48 -3.08 -4.78
CA ASN A 346 -25.14 -3.26 -5.38
C ASN A 346 -25.14 -2.87 -6.86
N ARG A 347 -26.22 -3.19 -7.61
CA ARG A 347 -26.36 -2.78 -9.02
C ARG A 347 -26.40 -1.25 -9.17
N MET A 348 -27.07 -0.54 -8.25
CA MET A 348 -27.12 0.92 -8.24
C MET A 348 -25.75 1.53 -7.92
N GLU A 349 -25.01 0.96 -6.96
CA GLU A 349 -23.66 1.43 -6.60
C GLU A 349 -22.62 1.15 -7.70
N ILE A 350 -22.68 -0.03 -8.33
CA ILE A 350 -21.90 -0.40 -9.52
C ILE A 350 -22.24 0.55 -10.68
N SER A 351 -23.51 0.85 -10.93
CA SER A 351 -23.87 1.86 -11.94
C SER A 351 -23.37 3.27 -11.56
N THR A 352 -23.24 3.56 -10.27
CA THR A 352 -22.78 4.87 -9.77
C THR A 352 -21.30 5.07 -10.03
N GLY A 353 -20.44 4.05 -9.83
CA GLY A 353 -19.00 4.14 -10.11
C GLY A 353 -18.67 4.53 -11.56
N GLY A 354 -19.26 3.83 -12.54
CA GLY A 354 -19.06 4.19 -13.95
C GLY A 354 -19.63 5.56 -14.30
N MET A 355 -20.78 5.93 -13.72
CA MET A 355 -21.36 7.27 -13.89
C MET A 355 -20.45 8.37 -13.32
N GLN A 356 -19.77 8.12 -12.20
CA GLN A 356 -18.80 9.04 -11.61
C GLN A 356 -17.60 9.25 -12.54
N CYS A 357 -17.04 8.18 -13.11
CA CYS A 357 -15.96 8.27 -14.10
C CYS A 357 -16.41 8.96 -15.40
N TYR A 358 -17.65 8.73 -15.85
CA TYR A 358 -18.25 9.44 -16.97
C TYR A 358 -18.38 10.95 -16.68
N LYS A 359 -18.84 11.32 -15.47
CA LYS A 359 -18.94 12.71 -15.02
C LYS A 359 -17.58 13.39 -14.91
N LEU A 360 -16.55 12.66 -14.45
CA LEU A 360 -15.16 13.13 -14.48
C LEU A 360 -14.74 13.51 -15.91
N LEU A 361 -14.84 12.56 -16.85
CA LEU A 361 -14.46 12.76 -18.25
C LEU A 361 -15.21 13.95 -18.84
N THR A 362 -16.55 13.92 -18.77
CA THR A 362 -17.38 14.97 -19.36
C THR A 362 -17.17 16.33 -18.68
N GLY A 363 -16.94 16.36 -17.36
CA GLY A 363 -16.65 17.57 -16.60
C GLY A 363 -15.33 18.22 -16.99
N ILE A 364 -14.27 17.42 -17.16
CA ILE A 364 -12.97 17.90 -17.65
C ILE A 364 -13.11 18.42 -19.08
N ILE A 365 -13.69 17.63 -20.00
CA ILE A 365 -13.82 18.04 -21.41
C ILE A 365 -14.70 19.29 -21.57
N CYS A 366 -15.77 19.42 -20.78
CA CYS A 366 -16.59 20.63 -20.75
C CYS A 366 -15.81 21.87 -20.30
N ALA A 367 -15.01 21.75 -19.25
CA ALA A 367 -14.20 22.86 -18.75
C ALA A 367 -13.12 23.28 -19.76
N ILE A 368 -12.51 22.29 -20.42
CA ILE A 368 -11.46 22.50 -21.42
C ILE A 368 -12.00 23.17 -22.70
N ARG A 369 -13.12 22.66 -23.24
CA ARG A 369 -13.66 23.14 -24.53
C ARG A 369 -14.36 24.49 -24.42
N GLY A 370 -14.74 24.91 -23.21
CA GLY A 370 -15.67 26.02 -22.99
C GLY A 370 -16.97 25.82 -23.77
N HIS A 371 -17.24 26.69 -24.74
CA HIS A 371 -18.43 26.66 -25.59
C HIS A 371 -18.29 25.86 -26.91
N ARG A 372 -17.10 25.30 -27.21
CA ARG A 372 -16.87 24.57 -28.48
C ARG A 372 -17.60 23.23 -28.46
N ARG A 373 -18.23 22.86 -29.59
CA ARG A 373 -18.86 21.54 -29.77
C ARG A 373 -17.81 20.49 -30.14
N ILE A 374 -17.90 19.33 -29.50
CA ILE A 374 -17.19 18.10 -29.88
C ILE A 374 -18.23 17.09 -30.32
N SER A 375 -17.94 16.39 -31.41
CA SER A 375 -18.76 15.29 -31.91
C SER A 375 -18.83 14.16 -30.89
N ASN A 376 -20.03 13.60 -30.71
CA ASN A 376 -20.22 12.41 -29.91
C ASN A 376 -19.66 11.20 -30.65
N GLY A 377 -19.12 10.22 -29.92
CA GLY A 377 -18.66 8.96 -30.52
C GLY A 377 -19.83 8.20 -31.17
N THR A 378 -19.62 7.49 -32.26
CA THR A 378 -20.69 6.76 -32.97
C THR A 378 -20.90 5.35 -32.41
N SER A 379 -19.83 4.65 -32.04
CA SER A 379 -19.86 3.27 -31.51
C SER A 379 -18.95 3.07 -30.28
N CYS A 380 -17.76 3.68 -30.30
CA CYS A 380 -16.79 3.65 -29.21
C CYS A 380 -16.51 5.08 -28.75
N GLY A 381 -16.33 5.27 -27.44
CA GLY A 381 -16.10 6.57 -26.85
C GLY A 381 -17.39 7.31 -26.48
N VAL A 382 -17.30 8.12 -25.44
CA VAL A 382 -18.30 9.17 -25.16
C VAL A 382 -18.25 10.23 -26.27
N TYR A 383 -17.03 10.65 -26.60
CA TYR A 383 -16.69 11.59 -27.67
C TYR A 383 -16.01 10.84 -28.82
N ASP A 384 -16.10 11.41 -30.02
CA ASP A 384 -15.36 10.95 -31.18
C ASP A 384 -13.84 10.99 -30.88
N PRO A 385 -13.12 9.85 -30.99
CA PRO A 385 -11.72 9.77 -30.58
C PRO A 385 -10.80 10.77 -31.29
N ASP A 386 -10.99 10.98 -32.60
CA ASP A 386 -10.16 11.88 -33.39
C ASP A 386 -10.42 13.35 -33.00
N SER A 387 -11.69 13.70 -32.78
CA SER A 387 -12.08 15.04 -32.32
C SER A 387 -11.58 15.34 -30.91
N LEU A 388 -11.63 14.36 -30.00
CA LEU A 388 -11.09 14.50 -28.64
C LEU A 388 -9.57 14.66 -28.66
N LYS A 389 -8.87 13.82 -29.43
CA LYS A 389 -7.42 13.92 -29.60
C LYS A 389 -7.01 15.27 -30.22
N GLY A 390 -7.76 15.74 -31.20
CA GLY A 390 -7.60 17.07 -31.79
C GLY A 390 -7.74 18.18 -30.75
N LEU A 391 -8.75 18.10 -29.87
CA LEU A 391 -8.91 19.06 -28.76
C LEU A 391 -7.69 19.02 -27.82
N ILE A 392 -7.30 17.84 -27.35
CA ILE A 392 -6.18 17.66 -26.40
C ILE A 392 -4.88 18.22 -26.98
N ASN A 393 -4.60 17.94 -28.25
CA ASN A 393 -3.41 18.44 -28.96
C ASN A 393 -3.48 19.95 -29.24
N SER A 394 -4.67 20.54 -29.32
CA SER A 394 -4.81 22.00 -29.50
C SER A 394 -4.45 22.79 -28.23
N LEU A 395 -4.41 22.13 -27.07
CA LEU A 395 -4.13 22.75 -25.77
C LEU A 395 -2.65 22.61 -25.36
N THR A 396 -1.90 21.74 -26.03
CA THR A 396 -0.45 21.65 -25.87
C THR A 396 0.23 22.89 -26.45
N VAL A 397 0.40 23.94 -25.65
CA VAL A 397 1.50 24.89 -25.82
C VAL A 397 2.54 24.55 -24.76
N PRO A 398 3.62 23.81 -25.10
CA PRO A 398 4.56 23.32 -24.09
C PRO A 398 5.28 24.48 -23.40
N ARG A 399 5.10 24.62 -22.08
CA ARG A 399 5.82 25.61 -21.25
C ARG A 399 7.21 25.11 -20.82
N SER A 400 7.35 23.80 -20.60
CA SER A 400 8.60 23.09 -20.29
C SER A 400 8.49 21.60 -20.68
N PRO A 401 9.61 20.84 -20.77
CA PRO A 401 9.58 19.39 -20.98
C PRO A 401 8.76 18.65 -19.92
N ALA A 402 8.90 19.03 -18.64
CA ALA A 402 8.15 18.46 -17.52
C ALA A 402 6.63 18.65 -17.67
N HIS A 403 6.21 19.88 -18.00
CA HIS A 403 4.79 20.19 -18.25
C HIS A 403 4.25 19.41 -19.45
N ARG A 404 5.07 19.22 -20.49
CA ARG A 404 4.71 18.40 -21.66
C ARG A 404 4.50 16.94 -21.28
N ASN A 405 5.37 16.38 -20.43
CA ASN A 405 5.24 15.00 -19.96
C ASN A 405 3.95 14.81 -19.16
N LEU A 406 3.71 15.68 -18.18
CA LEU A 406 2.48 15.66 -17.38
C LEU A 406 1.22 15.77 -18.24
N TRP A 407 1.24 16.69 -19.22
CA TRP A 407 0.14 16.82 -20.17
C TRP A 407 -0.05 15.57 -21.03
N THR A 408 1.05 14.95 -21.47
CA THR A 408 0.99 13.71 -22.26
C THR A 408 0.34 12.58 -21.47
N ILE A 409 0.67 12.47 -20.18
CA ILE A 409 0.06 11.50 -19.26
C ILE A 409 -1.45 11.74 -19.16
N LEU A 410 -1.87 12.98 -18.89
CA LEU A 410 -3.29 13.33 -18.73
C LEU A 410 -4.08 13.24 -20.04
N GLY A 411 -3.48 13.64 -21.17
CA GLY A 411 -4.09 13.51 -22.49
C GLY A 411 -4.38 12.05 -22.82
N ARG A 412 -3.39 11.18 -22.64
CA ARG A 412 -3.54 9.73 -22.81
C ARG A 412 -4.57 9.15 -21.85
N PHE A 413 -4.62 9.64 -20.60
CA PHE A 413 -5.65 9.25 -19.63
C PHE A 413 -7.06 9.57 -20.14
N LEU A 414 -7.30 10.81 -20.59
CA LEU A 414 -8.61 11.23 -21.08
C LEU A 414 -9.03 10.47 -22.35
N GLU A 415 -8.09 10.21 -23.26
CA GLU A 415 -8.33 9.39 -24.46
C GLU A 415 -8.74 7.96 -24.09
N ASN A 416 -7.97 7.30 -23.21
CA ASN A 416 -8.26 5.93 -22.79
C ASN A 416 -9.53 5.83 -21.93
N LEU A 417 -9.78 6.82 -21.08
CA LEU A 417 -11.01 6.87 -20.29
C LEU A 417 -12.21 7.04 -21.20
N ASN A 418 -12.12 7.88 -22.24
CA ASN A 418 -13.14 7.99 -23.27
C ASN A 418 -13.43 6.64 -23.91
N LEU A 419 -12.38 5.94 -24.38
CA LEU A 419 -12.51 4.64 -25.05
C LEU A 419 -13.02 3.52 -24.13
N SER A 420 -12.92 3.68 -22.81
CA SER A 420 -13.45 2.72 -21.83
C SER A 420 -14.98 2.66 -21.82
N PHE A 421 -15.67 3.62 -22.46
CA PHE A 421 -17.11 3.63 -22.62
C PHE A 421 -17.49 3.25 -24.06
N THR A 422 -18.28 2.19 -24.20
CA THR A 422 -18.82 1.72 -25.50
C THR A 422 -20.32 1.91 -25.52
N LYS A 423 -20.89 2.39 -26.64
CA LYS A 423 -22.34 2.61 -26.72
C LYS A 423 -23.09 1.28 -26.84
N ALA A 424 -24.08 1.11 -25.98
CA ALA A 424 -25.07 0.03 -26.03
C ALA A 424 -26.45 0.55 -26.41
N ASP A 425 -27.37 -0.36 -26.74
CA ASP A 425 -28.81 -0.10 -26.96
C ASP A 425 -29.14 1.04 -27.93
N ARG A 426 -28.62 0.96 -29.17
CA ARG A 426 -28.83 1.99 -30.21
C ARG A 426 -28.43 3.41 -29.75
N GLY A 427 -27.46 3.51 -28.83
CA GLY A 427 -26.92 4.78 -28.34
C GLY A 427 -27.60 5.36 -27.10
N LYS A 428 -28.43 4.58 -26.40
CA LYS A 428 -29.13 5.02 -25.16
C LYS A 428 -28.37 4.73 -23.87
N ALA A 429 -27.40 3.81 -23.89
CA ALA A 429 -26.62 3.42 -22.72
C ALA A 429 -25.13 3.27 -23.06
N TYR A 430 -24.26 3.24 -22.03
CA TYR A 430 -22.85 2.90 -22.17
C TYR A 430 -22.52 1.62 -21.39
N THR A 431 -21.72 0.74 -21.99
CA THR A 431 -21.06 -0.39 -21.33
C THR A 431 -19.60 -0.04 -21.05
N PHE A 432 -19.08 -0.48 -19.91
CA PHE A 432 -17.71 -0.23 -19.47
C PHE A 432 -17.22 -1.36 -18.57
N SER A 433 -15.91 -1.40 -18.29
CA SER A 433 -15.26 -2.38 -17.43
C SER A 433 -14.59 -1.66 -16.25
N PHE A 434 -14.98 -2.01 -15.02
CA PHE A 434 -14.36 -1.44 -13.82
C PHE A 434 -12.89 -1.77 -13.71
N LYS A 435 -12.52 -2.98 -14.10
CA LYS A 435 -11.14 -3.42 -14.16
C LYS A 435 -10.33 -2.53 -15.10
N ASP A 436 -10.81 -2.31 -16.32
CA ASP A 436 -10.07 -1.52 -17.31
C ASP A 436 -9.94 -0.05 -16.88
N ILE A 437 -11.00 0.52 -16.32
CA ILE A 437 -10.96 1.89 -15.78
C ILE A 437 -10.01 1.96 -14.59
N SER A 438 -10.07 1.02 -13.65
CA SER A 438 -9.18 0.98 -12.50
C SER A 438 -7.71 0.85 -12.90
N ASP A 439 -7.40 -0.05 -13.84
CA ASP A 439 -6.05 -0.23 -14.38
C ASP A 439 -5.55 1.03 -15.08
N LEU A 440 -6.45 1.79 -15.72
CA LEU A 440 -6.13 3.09 -16.29
C LEU A 440 -5.75 4.12 -15.19
N PHE A 441 -6.51 4.22 -14.10
CA PHE A 441 -6.15 5.10 -12.97
C PHE A 441 -4.80 4.71 -12.37
N LEU A 442 -4.55 3.42 -12.15
CA LEU A 442 -3.27 2.93 -11.61
C LEU A 442 -2.10 3.24 -12.55
N SER A 443 -2.29 3.06 -13.86
CA SER A 443 -1.27 3.39 -14.85
C SER A 443 -0.87 4.86 -14.77
N VAL A 444 -1.84 5.77 -14.63
CA VAL A 444 -1.56 7.20 -14.50
C VAL A 444 -0.79 7.50 -13.21
N ALA A 445 -1.16 6.89 -12.08
CA ALA A 445 -0.40 7.04 -10.85
C ALA A 445 1.07 6.63 -11.06
N ALA A 446 1.32 5.50 -11.72
CA ALA A 446 2.68 5.03 -12.02
C ALA A 446 3.43 5.98 -12.97
N ASP A 447 2.76 6.50 -14.00
CA ASP A 447 3.36 7.47 -14.92
C ASP A 447 3.74 8.77 -14.20
N VAL A 448 2.91 9.24 -13.26
CA VAL A 448 3.20 10.42 -12.42
C VAL A 448 4.41 10.16 -11.53
N GLU A 449 4.50 9.01 -10.87
CA GLU A 449 5.67 8.67 -10.03
C GLU A 449 6.96 8.53 -10.86
N ASN A 450 6.87 8.01 -12.08
CA ASN A 450 8.01 7.96 -13.00
C ASN A 450 8.46 9.36 -13.40
N MET A 451 7.52 10.24 -13.75
CA MET A 451 7.82 11.63 -14.07
C MET A 451 8.48 12.34 -12.87
N LEU A 452 7.94 12.19 -11.66
CA LEU A 452 8.52 12.80 -10.46
C LEU A 452 9.94 12.28 -10.17
N GLN A 453 10.18 10.98 -10.37
CA GLN A 453 11.52 10.42 -10.23
C GLN A 453 12.51 11.03 -11.24
N ASP A 454 12.10 11.20 -12.50
CA ASP A 454 12.94 11.78 -13.54
C ASP A 454 13.26 13.25 -13.24
N LEU A 455 12.29 14.02 -12.74
CA LEU A 455 12.50 15.41 -12.31
C LEU A 455 13.48 15.50 -11.15
N LEU A 456 13.38 14.60 -10.18
CA LEU A 456 14.30 14.54 -9.04
C LEU A 456 15.74 14.21 -9.50
N ARG A 457 15.90 13.27 -10.44
CA ARG A 457 17.22 12.86 -10.97
C ARG A 457 17.89 13.94 -11.83
N ASN A 458 17.12 14.70 -12.58
CA ASN A 458 17.64 15.69 -13.52
C ASN A 458 17.98 17.05 -12.85
N GLY A 459 17.91 17.15 -11.52
CA GLY A 459 18.34 18.34 -10.78
C GLY A 459 17.30 19.46 -10.68
N ASP A 460 16.19 19.38 -11.42
CA ASP A 460 15.04 20.29 -11.26
C ASP A 460 14.41 20.19 -9.84
N GLY A 461 14.65 19.08 -9.12
CA GLY A 461 14.25 18.92 -7.71
C GLY A 461 15.25 19.44 -6.67
N GLN A 462 16.56 19.45 -6.96
CA GLN A 462 17.60 19.86 -6.00
C GLN A 462 17.86 21.37 -5.97
N ALA A 463 17.68 22.08 -7.09
CA ALA A 463 17.77 23.54 -7.12
C ALA A 463 16.69 24.22 -6.24
N VAL A 464 15.63 23.50 -5.90
CA VAL A 464 14.44 24.00 -5.18
C VAL A 464 14.51 23.78 -3.67
N GLU A 465 15.13 22.69 -3.19
CA GLU A 465 15.36 22.49 -1.75
C GLU A 465 16.25 23.62 -1.17
N ILE A 466 17.22 24.11 -1.95
CA ILE A 466 18.08 25.23 -1.57
C ILE A 466 17.27 26.55 -1.54
N GLN A 467 16.43 26.79 -2.55
CA GLN A 467 15.59 28.00 -2.62
C GLN A 467 14.55 28.06 -1.49
N GLY A 468 13.91 26.93 -1.17
CA GLY A 468 12.93 26.84 -0.06
C GLY A 468 13.56 26.97 1.33
N LEU A 469 14.82 26.55 1.51
CA LEU A 469 15.61 26.82 2.71
C LEU A 469 16.00 28.29 2.83
N GLU A 470 16.41 28.93 1.73
CA GLU A 470 16.75 30.35 1.69
C GLU A 470 15.56 31.25 1.98
N ASP A 471 14.37 30.95 1.44
CA ASP A 471 13.15 31.72 1.69
C ASP A 471 12.65 31.55 3.13
N ARG A 472 12.80 30.36 3.73
CA ARG A 472 12.51 30.12 5.16
C ARG A 472 13.50 30.84 6.08
N MET A 473 14.77 30.95 5.69
CA MET A 473 15.75 31.74 6.43
C MET A 473 15.52 33.25 6.28
N ALA A 474 15.02 33.70 5.13
CA ALA A 474 14.66 35.11 4.90
C ALA A 474 13.42 35.52 5.71
N GLY A 475 12.42 34.64 5.84
CA GLY A 475 11.22 34.88 6.66
C GLY A 475 11.45 34.90 8.17
N MET A 476 12.56 34.34 8.67
CA MET A 476 12.95 34.43 10.09
C MET A 476 13.84 35.65 10.40
N ARG A 477 14.22 36.43 9.38
CA ARG A 477 15.03 37.66 9.52
C ARG A 477 14.22 38.95 9.40
N MET A 478 12.88 38.85 9.31
CA MET A 478 11.94 39.93 9.61
C MET A 478 11.26 39.64 10.95
#